data_AF-A0A954A684-F1
#
_entry.id   AF-A0A954A684-F1
#
_cell.length_a   1.000
_cell.length_b   1.000
_cell.length_c   1.000
_cell.angle_alpha   90.00
_cell.angle_beta   90.00
_cell.angle_gamma   90.00
#
_symmetry.space_group_name_H-M   'P 1'
#
loop_
_entity.id
_entity.type
_entity.pdbx_description
1 polymer ?
#
loop_
_entity_poly.entity_id
_entity_poly.type
_entity_poly.pdbx_seq_one_letter_code
_entity_poly.pdbx_strand_id
1 'polypeptide(L)'
;MKTWVVLAIAASLSAISVAAASTASTTRVPDDPAATPKAERPTTAVPRDGCVTSDCHTNIKSTPVLHGPVLANACDSCHRLVDPARHEYEDTRSSTEMCLFCHEFEIPESEMVHEPLATGECLPCHDPHGGSGTSLLRGGNYVDLCKSCHRDLTGARHIVHGPASAGACGACHEPHSSSHRKLLSVDGPELCLRCHVVTAVQLEQLDLVHAPVRDGCDVCHDPHAADNSGLVVQDPITLCTSCHENIGHTDEFAKTRHGALMTERSCLNCHDPHASDNPRLLRDNVRNLCFECHDDEILLENGDRIANMKAIIEGGTSVHGPAAENNCTACHRIHGGPYSRLLESQYPSTIYAAFEDSMYALCFSCHDSELVKQEKTDSVTSFRNGTTNLHYLHVHKDKKGRTCRVCHDSHAANRGNHIRESIAFGPNNYMIDIKWEPTENGGRCAAGCHVAYEYNRIEPMAYPGRNPEKKWRGDDLVPGTKGDDPKKDDGHGRSSSHGGTPLGLRVPTHQAAVSGEAGQP
;
A
#
# COMPACT_ATOMS: atom_id res chain seq x y z
N MET A 1 -0.32 52.13 -33.24
CA MET A 1 1.02 52.10 -33.88
C MET A 1 1.62 50.72 -33.70
N LYS A 2 2.26 50.22 -34.77
CA LYS A 2 2.99 48.94 -34.91
C LYS A 2 2.13 47.72 -35.27
N THR A 3 1.70 47.76 -36.53
CA THR A 3 1.60 46.62 -37.44
C THR A 3 2.92 45.82 -37.45
N TRP A 4 2.82 44.49 -37.43
CA TRP A 4 3.92 43.60 -37.81
C TRP A 4 3.47 42.70 -38.95
N VAL A 5 4.31 42.70 -39.97
CA VAL A 5 4.18 42.11 -41.29
C VAL A 5 4.41 40.60 -41.20
N VAL A 6 3.49 39.81 -41.73
CA VAL A 6 3.70 38.37 -41.99
C VAL A 6 4.37 38.26 -43.36
N LEU A 7 5.65 37.90 -43.36
CA LEU A 7 6.40 37.56 -44.58
C LEU A 7 6.21 36.07 -44.86
N ALA A 8 5.52 35.74 -45.94
CA ALA A 8 5.44 34.39 -46.47
C ALA A 8 6.76 34.02 -47.16
N ILE A 9 7.46 33.02 -46.63
CA ILE A 9 8.61 32.39 -47.30
C ILE A 9 8.12 31.07 -47.90
N ALA A 10 7.94 31.07 -49.21
CA ALA A 10 7.79 29.86 -50.01
C ALA A 10 9.17 29.17 -50.10
N ALA A 11 9.33 28.05 -49.42
CA ALA A 11 10.49 27.17 -49.56
C ALA A 11 10.06 25.90 -50.29
N SER A 12 10.49 25.82 -51.55
CA SER A 12 10.37 24.66 -52.43
C SER A 12 11.21 23.51 -51.87
N LEU A 13 10.57 22.48 -51.32
CA LEU A 13 11.22 21.21 -51.01
C LEU A 13 11.08 20.27 -52.21
N SER A 14 12.18 20.13 -52.94
CA SER A 14 12.39 19.07 -53.92
C SER A 14 12.32 17.71 -53.22
N ALA A 15 11.39 16.87 -53.67
CA ALA A 15 11.28 15.49 -53.23
C ALA A 15 12.53 14.70 -53.67
N ILE A 16 13.39 14.36 -52.72
CA ILE A 16 14.39 13.31 -52.88
C ILE A 16 13.66 11.99 -52.64
N SER A 17 13.34 11.28 -53.73
CA SER A 17 12.94 9.87 -53.65
C SER A 17 14.13 9.05 -53.16
N VAL A 18 14.13 8.70 -51.88
CA VAL A 18 14.93 7.58 -51.37
C VAL A 18 14.08 6.33 -51.57
N ALA A 19 14.37 5.58 -52.63
CA ALA A 19 13.86 4.23 -52.79
C ALA A 19 14.46 3.34 -51.70
N ALA A 20 13.72 3.17 -50.59
CA ALA A 20 14.01 2.13 -49.62
C ALA A 20 13.61 0.78 -50.25
N ALA A 21 14.60 0.09 -50.83
CA ALA A 21 14.45 -1.31 -51.18
C ALA A 21 14.30 -2.12 -49.89
N SER A 22 13.06 -2.40 -49.52
CA SER A 22 12.72 -3.45 -48.55
C SER A 22 13.17 -4.78 -49.15
N THR A 23 14.33 -5.25 -48.71
CA THR A 23 14.72 -6.64 -48.93
C THR A 23 13.87 -7.48 -47.99
N ALA A 24 12.73 -7.95 -48.49
CA ALA A 24 11.99 -9.02 -47.86
C ALA A 24 12.95 -10.21 -47.69
N SER A 25 13.36 -10.45 -46.45
CA SER A 25 14.15 -11.62 -46.06
C SER A 25 13.28 -12.84 -46.29
N THR A 26 13.43 -13.47 -47.46
CA THR A 26 12.89 -14.78 -47.76
C THR A 26 13.76 -15.81 -47.07
N THR A 27 13.54 -16.01 -45.77
CA THR A 27 13.95 -17.25 -45.12
C THR A 27 13.16 -18.39 -45.76
N ARG A 28 13.77 -18.98 -46.79
CA ARG A 28 13.32 -20.19 -47.45
C ARG A 28 13.18 -21.27 -46.38
N VAL A 29 11.94 -21.70 -46.10
CA VAL A 29 11.68 -22.94 -45.38
C VAL A 29 12.42 -24.05 -46.12
N PRO A 30 13.21 -24.93 -45.46
CA PRO A 30 13.88 -26.03 -46.13
C PRO A 30 12.83 -26.92 -46.82
N ASP A 31 13.05 -27.23 -48.09
CA ASP A 31 12.19 -28.13 -48.85
C ASP A 31 12.14 -29.50 -48.14
N ASP A 32 10.94 -29.92 -47.73
CA ASP A 32 10.67 -31.22 -47.11
C ASP A 32 10.92 -32.34 -48.15
N PRO A 33 11.79 -33.35 -47.88
CA PRO A 33 12.21 -34.34 -48.89
C PRO A 33 11.14 -35.34 -49.34
N ALA A 34 9.88 -35.20 -48.90
CA ALA A 34 8.78 -36.11 -49.21
C ALA A 34 7.55 -35.42 -49.82
N ALA A 35 7.72 -34.30 -50.53
CA ALA A 35 6.61 -33.66 -51.25
C ALA A 35 6.19 -34.49 -52.47
N THR A 36 4.97 -35.05 -52.43
CA THR A 36 4.25 -35.60 -53.57
C THR A 36 4.30 -34.63 -54.78
N PRO A 37 4.41 -35.13 -56.03
CA PRO A 37 4.40 -34.28 -57.20
C PRO A 37 3.13 -33.41 -57.21
N LYS A 38 3.29 -32.09 -57.28
CA LYS A 38 2.16 -31.16 -57.36
C LYS A 38 1.35 -31.48 -58.62
N ALA A 39 0.04 -31.62 -58.47
CA ALA A 39 -0.87 -31.80 -59.59
C ALA A 39 -0.69 -30.67 -60.62
N GLU A 40 -0.82 -31.02 -61.90
CA GLU A 40 -0.76 -30.02 -62.97
C GLU A 40 -1.95 -29.05 -62.85
N ARG A 41 -1.67 -27.75 -63.02
CA ARG A 41 -2.73 -26.73 -62.94
C ARG A 41 -3.72 -26.91 -64.10
N PRO A 42 -5.04 -26.92 -63.83
CA PRO A 42 -6.04 -27.00 -64.89
C PRO A 42 -5.92 -25.80 -65.85
N THR A 43 -5.94 -26.08 -67.16
CA THR A 43 -5.91 -25.05 -68.22
C THR A 43 -7.32 -24.74 -68.78
N THR A 44 -8.35 -25.31 -68.17
CA THR A 44 -9.77 -25.09 -68.50
C THR A 44 -10.53 -24.72 -67.23
N ALA A 45 -11.70 -24.10 -67.40
CA ALA A 45 -12.57 -23.76 -66.29
C ALA A 45 -12.93 -25.02 -65.47
N VAL A 46 -12.77 -24.92 -64.16
CA VAL A 46 -13.08 -25.99 -63.21
C VAL A 46 -14.51 -25.78 -62.69
N PRO A 47 -15.36 -26.81 -62.63
CA PRO A 47 -16.67 -26.74 -61.98
C PRO A 47 -16.57 -26.31 -60.50
N ARG A 48 -17.64 -25.72 -59.95
CA ARG A 48 -17.67 -25.18 -58.57
C ARG A 48 -17.18 -26.17 -57.49
N ASP A 49 -17.52 -27.44 -57.64
CA ASP A 49 -17.17 -28.53 -56.72
C ASP A 49 -15.77 -29.12 -56.97
N GLY A 50 -15.08 -28.71 -58.04
CA GLY A 50 -13.76 -29.22 -58.42
C GLY A 50 -12.57 -28.42 -57.88
N CYS A 51 -12.80 -27.32 -57.15
CA CYS A 51 -11.72 -26.46 -56.66
C CYS A 51 -10.93 -27.07 -55.49
N VAL A 52 -11.59 -27.86 -54.63
CA VAL A 52 -10.98 -28.52 -53.47
C VAL A 52 -11.12 -30.03 -53.62
N THR A 53 -10.03 -30.71 -53.96
CA THR A 53 -9.95 -32.17 -54.16
C THR A 53 -8.76 -32.73 -53.38
N SER A 54 -8.49 -34.03 -53.48
CA SER A 54 -7.24 -34.63 -52.94
C SER A 54 -5.98 -34.04 -53.57
N ASP A 55 -6.10 -33.47 -54.77
CA ASP A 55 -4.97 -33.09 -55.61
C ASP A 55 -4.84 -31.56 -55.71
N CYS A 56 -5.93 -30.81 -55.49
CA CYS A 56 -6.02 -29.36 -55.66
C CYS A 56 -6.56 -28.67 -54.40
N HIS A 57 -5.86 -27.63 -53.92
CA HIS A 57 -6.25 -26.76 -52.80
C HIS A 57 -6.73 -27.47 -51.51
N THR A 58 -6.13 -28.61 -51.19
CA THR A 58 -6.48 -29.51 -50.06
C THR A 58 -6.64 -28.80 -48.71
N ASN A 59 -5.95 -27.68 -48.50
CA ASN A 59 -5.90 -26.98 -47.21
C ASN A 59 -6.99 -25.91 -47.04
N ILE A 60 -7.74 -25.53 -48.10
CA ILE A 60 -8.77 -24.48 -47.99
C ILE A 60 -9.89 -24.90 -47.02
N LYS A 61 -10.17 -26.20 -46.95
CA LYS A 61 -11.22 -26.77 -46.09
C LYS A 61 -10.68 -27.50 -44.86
N SER A 62 -9.42 -27.28 -44.49
CA SER A 62 -8.80 -28.00 -43.38
C SER A 62 -9.00 -27.34 -42.02
N THR A 63 -9.65 -26.18 -41.95
CA THR A 63 -9.94 -25.50 -40.68
C THR A 63 -11.14 -26.14 -39.97
N PRO A 64 -11.20 -26.12 -38.62
CA PRO A 64 -12.30 -26.73 -37.87
C PRO A 64 -13.67 -26.11 -38.17
N VAL A 65 -13.71 -24.80 -38.40
CA VAL A 65 -14.93 -24.06 -38.73
C VAL A 65 -14.76 -23.41 -40.09
N LEU A 66 -15.56 -23.83 -41.06
CA LEU A 66 -15.55 -23.28 -42.41
C LEU A 66 -16.50 -22.08 -42.51
N HIS A 67 -16.12 -21.09 -43.31
CA HIS A 67 -17.05 -20.03 -43.70
C HIS A 67 -18.16 -20.60 -44.60
N GLY A 68 -19.39 -20.10 -44.46
CA GLY A 68 -20.57 -20.66 -45.15
C GLY A 68 -20.41 -20.83 -46.67
N PRO A 69 -19.96 -19.81 -47.42
CA PRO A 69 -19.66 -19.92 -48.84
C PRO A 69 -18.63 -21.01 -49.18
N VAL A 70 -17.59 -21.16 -48.35
CA VAL A 70 -16.57 -22.20 -48.53
C VAL A 70 -17.15 -23.59 -48.28
N LEU A 71 -17.94 -23.76 -47.21
CA LEU A 71 -18.65 -25.02 -46.95
C LEU A 71 -19.52 -25.43 -48.15
N ALA A 72 -20.20 -24.46 -48.77
CA ALA A 72 -21.08 -24.67 -49.92
C ALA A 72 -20.36 -24.80 -51.29
N ASN A 73 -19.02 -24.76 -51.33
CA ASN A 73 -18.25 -24.70 -52.60
C ASN A 73 -18.61 -23.49 -53.49
N ALA A 74 -19.11 -22.40 -52.91
CA ALA A 74 -19.46 -21.18 -53.63
C ALA A 74 -18.24 -20.28 -53.83
N CYS A 75 -17.13 -20.84 -54.33
CA CYS A 75 -15.86 -20.12 -54.49
C CYS A 75 -16.00 -18.90 -55.40
N ASP A 76 -16.91 -18.96 -56.37
CA ASP A 76 -17.18 -17.89 -57.33
C ASP A 76 -17.96 -16.70 -56.75
N SER A 77 -18.48 -16.81 -55.52
CA SER A 77 -19.00 -15.65 -54.78
C SER A 77 -17.90 -14.66 -54.42
N CYS A 78 -16.66 -15.13 -54.28
CA CYS A 78 -15.50 -14.33 -53.92
C CYS A 78 -14.45 -14.25 -55.03
N HIS A 79 -14.19 -15.34 -55.77
CA HIS A 79 -13.16 -15.40 -56.81
C HIS A 79 -13.73 -15.48 -58.22
N ARG A 80 -13.20 -14.68 -59.14
CA ARG A 80 -13.59 -14.68 -60.55
C ARG A 80 -12.46 -15.25 -61.40
N LEU A 81 -12.75 -16.26 -62.21
CA LEU A 81 -11.80 -16.78 -63.19
C LEU A 81 -11.56 -15.71 -64.27
N VAL A 82 -10.30 -15.36 -64.51
CA VAL A 82 -9.90 -14.35 -65.52
C VAL A 82 -9.19 -14.96 -66.72
N ASP A 83 -8.38 -16.00 -66.50
CA ASP A 83 -7.72 -16.76 -67.57
C ASP A 83 -7.73 -18.26 -67.25
N PRO A 84 -8.57 -19.06 -67.93
CA PRO A 84 -8.59 -20.50 -67.78
C PRO A 84 -7.26 -21.18 -68.11
N ALA A 85 -6.54 -20.71 -69.14
CA ALA A 85 -5.30 -21.34 -69.60
C ALA A 85 -4.16 -21.19 -68.57
N ARG A 86 -4.23 -20.14 -67.75
CA ARG A 86 -3.25 -19.85 -66.69
C ARG A 86 -3.72 -20.26 -65.29
N HIS A 87 -4.97 -20.72 -65.16
CA HIS A 87 -5.62 -20.95 -63.88
C HIS A 87 -5.59 -19.70 -62.99
N GLU A 88 -5.90 -18.55 -63.59
CA GLU A 88 -5.76 -17.24 -62.95
C GLU A 88 -7.11 -16.71 -62.47
N TYR A 89 -7.16 -16.29 -61.21
CA TYR A 89 -8.35 -15.78 -60.53
C TYR A 89 -8.05 -14.42 -59.89
N GLU A 90 -9.07 -13.58 -59.81
CA GLU A 90 -9.06 -12.34 -59.04
C GLU A 90 -10.22 -12.32 -58.03
N ASP A 91 -10.18 -11.40 -57.07
CA ASP A 91 -11.32 -11.17 -56.19
C ASP A 91 -12.42 -10.41 -56.93
N THR A 92 -13.67 -10.80 -56.72
CA THR A 92 -14.86 -10.19 -57.37
C THR A 92 -15.12 -8.75 -56.90
N ARG A 93 -14.54 -8.33 -55.78
CA ARG A 93 -14.73 -7.05 -55.10
C ARG A 93 -13.45 -6.66 -54.37
N SER A 94 -13.36 -5.39 -53.93
CA SER A 94 -12.31 -4.98 -52.99
C SER A 94 -12.42 -5.73 -51.66
N SER A 95 -11.32 -5.85 -50.90
CA SER A 95 -11.28 -6.63 -49.65
C SER A 95 -12.41 -6.28 -48.68
N THR A 96 -12.66 -5.00 -48.43
CA THR A 96 -13.71 -4.56 -47.50
C THR A 96 -15.11 -4.79 -48.07
N GLU A 97 -15.32 -4.43 -49.34
CA GLU A 97 -16.61 -4.59 -50.00
C GLU A 97 -17.00 -6.07 -50.15
N MET A 98 -16.03 -6.97 -50.27
CA MET A 98 -16.25 -8.42 -50.28
C MET A 98 -16.98 -8.89 -49.02
N CYS A 99 -16.52 -8.42 -47.86
CA CYS A 99 -17.10 -8.78 -46.57
C CYS A 99 -18.46 -8.11 -46.38
N LEU A 100 -18.54 -6.80 -46.62
CA LEU A 100 -19.74 -6.00 -46.36
C LEU A 100 -20.89 -6.26 -47.34
N PHE A 101 -20.63 -6.93 -48.47
CA PHE A 101 -21.68 -7.36 -49.39
C PHE A 101 -22.68 -8.34 -48.72
N CYS A 102 -22.23 -9.11 -47.72
CA CYS A 102 -23.08 -10.03 -46.97
C CYS A 102 -23.12 -9.73 -45.46
N HIS A 103 -22.02 -9.28 -44.87
CA HIS A 103 -21.93 -9.02 -43.43
C HIS A 103 -22.22 -7.54 -43.16
N GLU A 104 -23.43 -7.26 -42.70
CA GLU A 104 -23.79 -5.94 -42.22
C GLU A 104 -23.01 -5.61 -40.95
N PHE A 105 -22.36 -4.45 -40.96
CA PHE A 105 -21.48 -4.03 -39.89
C PHE A 105 -21.66 -2.53 -39.68
N GLU A 106 -22.17 -2.15 -38.51
CA GLU A 106 -22.42 -0.77 -38.13
C GLU A 106 -21.63 -0.46 -36.87
N ILE A 107 -20.86 0.64 -36.90
CA ILE A 107 -20.22 1.18 -35.70
C ILE A 107 -20.87 2.53 -35.37
N PRO A 108 -21.35 2.76 -34.15
CA PRO A 108 -21.81 4.07 -33.73
C PRO A 108 -20.71 5.12 -33.87
N GLU A 109 -21.02 6.30 -34.41
CA GLU A 109 -20.05 7.39 -34.60
C GLU A 109 -19.37 7.86 -33.30
N SER A 110 -20.00 7.59 -32.15
CA SER A 110 -19.50 7.92 -30.82
C SER A 110 -18.41 6.97 -30.31
N GLU A 111 -18.17 5.84 -30.96
CA GLU A 111 -17.21 4.85 -30.51
C GLU A 111 -15.80 5.08 -31.08
N MET A 112 -14.80 4.74 -30.28
CA MET A 112 -13.44 4.60 -30.78
C MET A 112 -13.36 3.30 -31.58
N VAL A 113 -12.81 3.40 -32.79
CA VAL A 113 -12.63 2.27 -33.70
C VAL A 113 -11.17 1.83 -33.66
N HIS A 114 -10.95 0.52 -33.56
CA HIS A 114 -9.62 -0.07 -33.71
C HIS A 114 -9.06 0.25 -35.10
N GLU A 115 -7.82 0.72 -35.20
CA GLU A 115 -7.28 1.26 -36.46
C GLU A 115 -7.39 0.31 -37.67
N PRO A 116 -7.07 -1.01 -37.56
CA PRO A 116 -7.24 -1.95 -38.67
C PRO A 116 -8.68 -2.04 -39.18
N LEU A 117 -9.67 -1.85 -38.30
CA LEU A 117 -11.06 -1.82 -38.70
C LEU A 117 -11.40 -0.48 -39.38
N ALA A 118 -10.90 0.64 -38.86
CA ALA A 118 -11.12 1.96 -39.43
C ALA A 118 -10.56 2.09 -40.86
N THR A 119 -9.49 1.34 -41.18
CA THR A 119 -8.88 1.28 -42.52
C THR A 119 -9.46 0.16 -43.41
N GLY A 120 -10.42 -0.62 -42.91
CA GLY A 120 -11.07 -1.69 -43.66
C GLY A 120 -10.25 -2.98 -43.80
N GLU A 121 -9.22 -3.16 -42.97
CA GLU A 121 -8.34 -4.32 -42.96
C GLU A 121 -8.94 -5.45 -42.11
N CYS A 122 -9.86 -6.22 -42.70
CA CYS A 122 -10.48 -7.38 -42.03
C CYS A 122 -9.55 -8.60 -41.98
N LEU A 123 -8.77 -8.81 -43.05
CA LEU A 123 -8.01 -10.03 -43.32
C LEU A 123 -6.80 -10.29 -42.42
N PRO A 124 -6.16 -9.30 -41.76
CA PRO A 124 -5.13 -9.59 -40.75
C PRO A 124 -5.66 -10.40 -39.57
N CYS A 125 -6.94 -10.22 -39.23
CA CYS A 125 -7.58 -10.91 -38.11
C CYS A 125 -8.47 -12.07 -38.54
N HIS A 126 -9.20 -11.93 -39.64
CA HIS A 126 -10.14 -12.93 -40.12
C HIS A 126 -9.59 -13.70 -41.32
N ASP A 127 -9.89 -14.99 -41.37
CA ASP A 127 -9.68 -15.82 -42.56
C ASP A 127 -11.03 -16.13 -43.21
N PRO A 128 -11.29 -15.64 -44.43
CA PRO A 128 -12.56 -15.83 -45.12
C PRO A 128 -12.82 -17.28 -45.53
N HIS A 129 -11.82 -18.17 -45.46
CA HIS A 129 -12.03 -19.59 -45.74
C HIS A 129 -12.55 -20.36 -44.53
N GLY A 130 -12.11 -19.97 -43.34
CA GLY A 130 -12.47 -20.63 -42.09
C GLY A 130 -11.46 -20.38 -40.99
N GLY A 131 -11.79 -20.74 -39.75
CA GLY A 131 -10.91 -20.54 -38.60
C GLY A 131 -11.07 -21.59 -37.51
N SER A 132 -10.41 -21.35 -36.40
CA SER A 132 -10.46 -22.19 -35.20
C SER A 132 -11.78 -22.04 -34.42
N GLY A 133 -12.54 -20.98 -34.67
CA GLY A 133 -13.83 -20.70 -34.04
C GLY A 133 -14.80 -19.99 -34.98
N THR A 134 -16.02 -19.72 -34.47
CA THR A 134 -17.14 -19.15 -35.26
C THR A 134 -16.88 -17.75 -35.78
N SER A 135 -15.99 -16.99 -35.13
CA SER A 135 -15.57 -15.66 -35.59
C SER A 135 -14.51 -15.70 -36.69
N LEU A 136 -14.11 -16.89 -37.16
CA LEU A 136 -13.15 -17.09 -38.25
C LEU A 136 -11.82 -16.38 -38.05
N LEU A 137 -11.36 -16.30 -36.80
CA LEU A 137 -10.10 -15.65 -36.46
C LEU A 137 -8.92 -16.47 -36.97
N ARG A 138 -7.88 -15.77 -37.44
CA ARG A 138 -6.57 -16.34 -37.72
C ARG A 138 -5.89 -16.74 -36.43
N GLY A 139 -5.17 -17.85 -36.47
CA GLY A 139 -4.47 -18.41 -35.31
C GLY A 139 -5.36 -19.28 -34.40
N GLY A 140 -4.72 -19.88 -33.40
CA GLY A 140 -5.39 -20.80 -32.48
C GLY A 140 -6.06 -20.12 -31.28
N ASN A 141 -5.67 -18.89 -30.95
CA ASN A 141 -6.18 -18.13 -29.82
C ASN A 141 -5.94 -16.62 -30.01
N TYR A 142 -6.57 -15.79 -29.16
CA TYR A 142 -6.43 -14.34 -29.19
C TYR A 142 -5.00 -13.85 -28.95
N VAL A 143 -4.20 -14.52 -28.11
CA VAL A 143 -2.82 -14.07 -27.81
C VAL A 143 -1.97 -14.11 -29.06
N ASP A 144 -2.00 -15.23 -29.78
CA ASP A 144 -1.23 -15.42 -31.00
C ASP A 144 -1.67 -14.43 -32.09
N LEU A 145 -2.98 -14.19 -32.18
CA LEU A 145 -3.52 -13.20 -33.12
C LEU A 145 -3.07 -11.78 -32.76
N CYS A 146 -3.35 -11.32 -31.53
CA CYS A 146 -3.06 -9.97 -31.12
C CYS A 146 -1.54 -9.69 -31.11
N LYS A 147 -0.71 -10.66 -30.72
CA LYS A 147 0.76 -10.52 -30.71
C LYS A 147 1.39 -10.40 -32.09
N SER A 148 0.67 -10.74 -33.16
CA SER A 148 1.14 -10.49 -34.53
C SER A 148 1.44 -9.01 -34.78
N CYS A 149 0.71 -8.11 -34.10
CA CYS A 149 0.93 -6.66 -34.11
C CYS A 149 1.34 -6.10 -32.74
N HIS A 150 0.67 -6.50 -31.65
CA HIS A 150 0.94 -6.04 -30.29
C HIS A 150 2.02 -6.91 -29.63
N ARG A 151 3.28 -6.64 -29.98
CA ARG A 151 4.40 -7.54 -29.63
C ARG A 151 4.74 -7.60 -28.14
N ASP A 152 4.37 -6.58 -27.38
CA ASP A 152 4.72 -6.45 -25.96
C ASP A 152 3.48 -6.21 -25.07
N LEU A 153 2.58 -7.19 -25.04
CA LEU A 153 1.34 -7.10 -24.25
C LEU A 153 1.57 -7.22 -22.74
N THR A 154 2.66 -7.88 -22.31
CA THR A 154 2.93 -8.18 -20.90
C THR A 154 4.28 -7.65 -20.41
N GLY A 155 5.02 -6.87 -21.22
CA GLY A 155 6.30 -6.28 -20.82
C GLY A 155 7.40 -7.29 -20.47
N ALA A 156 7.25 -8.56 -20.85
CA ALA A 156 8.03 -9.69 -20.34
C ALA A 156 8.13 -9.75 -18.79
N ARG A 157 7.11 -9.24 -18.09
CA ARG A 157 7.04 -9.21 -16.62
C ARG A 157 6.75 -10.59 -16.03
N HIS A 158 7.19 -10.79 -14.79
CA HIS A 158 7.15 -12.11 -14.16
C HIS A 158 5.75 -12.55 -13.72
N ILE A 159 4.92 -11.61 -13.26
CA ILE A 159 3.57 -11.91 -12.77
C ILE A 159 2.58 -11.46 -13.85
N VAL A 160 2.03 -12.42 -14.58
CA VAL A 160 1.02 -12.16 -15.60
C VAL A 160 -0.38 -12.36 -15.00
N HIS A 161 -1.26 -11.39 -15.21
CA HIS A 161 -2.64 -11.44 -14.77
C HIS A 161 -3.37 -12.61 -15.41
N GLY A 162 -4.21 -13.32 -14.65
CA GLY A 162 -4.88 -14.56 -15.09
C GLY A 162 -5.55 -14.46 -16.47
N PRO A 163 -6.45 -13.48 -16.72
CA PRO A 163 -7.07 -13.28 -18.02
C PRO A 163 -6.07 -13.04 -19.16
N ALA A 164 -5.03 -12.25 -18.92
CA ALA A 164 -3.98 -11.98 -19.90
C ALA A 164 -3.15 -13.24 -20.19
N SER A 165 -2.80 -14.02 -19.15
CA SER A 165 -2.06 -15.27 -19.29
C SER A 165 -2.87 -16.35 -20.02
N ALA A 166 -4.18 -16.38 -19.81
CA ALA A 166 -5.09 -17.31 -20.49
C ALA A 166 -5.42 -16.86 -21.92
N GLY A 167 -5.05 -15.64 -22.30
CA GLY A 167 -5.37 -15.11 -23.61
C GLY A 167 -6.82 -14.69 -23.79
N ALA A 168 -7.53 -14.43 -22.70
CA ALA A 168 -8.91 -13.99 -22.73
C ALA A 168 -9.00 -12.48 -22.99
N CYS A 169 -8.36 -11.98 -24.05
CA CYS A 169 -8.32 -10.55 -24.36
C CYS A 169 -9.73 -9.96 -24.50
N GLY A 170 -10.65 -10.73 -25.09
CA GLY A 170 -12.06 -10.37 -25.25
C GLY A 170 -12.88 -10.30 -23.95
N ALA A 171 -12.31 -10.73 -22.81
CA ALA A 171 -12.97 -10.52 -21.51
C ALA A 171 -12.92 -9.04 -21.09
N CYS A 172 -11.94 -8.30 -21.60
CA CYS A 172 -11.68 -6.91 -21.24
C CYS A 172 -11.78 -5.96 -22.42
N HIS A 173 -11.36 -6.39 -23.62
CA HIS A 173 -11.32 -5.56 -24.81
C HIS A 173 -12.40 -5.94 -25.82
N GLU A 174 -13.00 -4.94 -26.45
CA GLU A 174 -13.81 -5.08 -27.65
C GLU A 174 -12.92 -4.82 -28.89
N PRO A 175 -12.49 -5.86 -29.65
CA PRO A 175 -11.43 -5.74 -30.65
C PRO A 175 -11.76 -4.86 -31.86
N HIS A 176 -13.04 -4.52 -32.04
CA HIS A 176 -13.53 -3.72 -33.16
C HIS A 176 -13.70 -2.25 -32.75
N SER A 177 -14.58 -1.99 -31.80
CA SER A 177 -14.88 -0.62 -31.35
C SER A 177 -15.41 -0.60 -29.92
N SER A 178 -15.23 0.51 -29.23
CA SER A 178 -15.86 0.73 -27.93
C SER A 178 -16.01 2.21 -27.63
N SER A 179 -17.02 2.55 -26.85
CA SER A 179 -17.17 3.87 -26.24
C SER A 179 -16.15 4.13 -25.12
N HIS A 180 -15.43 3.12 -24.64
CA HIS A 180 -14.44 3.22 -23.56
C HIS A 180 -13.00 3.21 -24.07
N ARG A 181 -12.14 4.01 -23.44
CA ARG A 181 -10.73 4.17 -23.82
C ARG A 181 -10.02 2.82 -23.83
N LYS A 182 -9.00 2.69 -24.69
CA LYS A 182 -8.25 1.43 -24.87
C LYS A 182 -9.15 0.25 -25.30
N LEU A 183 -10.29 0.54 -25.93
CA LEU A 183 -11.26 -0.43 -26.40
C LEU A 183 -11.79 -1.35 -25.28
N LEU A 184 -12.00 -0.84 -24.07
CA LEU A 184 -12.50 -1.66 -22.98
C LEU A 184 -13.99 -1.99 -23.17
N SER A 185 -14.45 -3.15 -22.70
CA SER A 185 -15.85 -3.55 -22.81
C SER A 185 -16.78 -2.75 -21.89
N VAL A 186 -16.23 -2.21 -20.79
CA VAL A 186 -16.87 -1.25 -19.88
C VAL A 186 -15.85 -0.29 -19.26
N ASP A 187 -16.30 0.62 -18.40
CA ASP A 187 -15.43 1.52 -17.64
C ASP A 187 -14.42 0.76 -16.77
N GLY A 188 -13.21 1.32 -16.62
CA GLY A 188 -12.03 0.63 -16.07
C GLY A 188 -12.26 0.00 -14.69
N PRO A 189 -12.60 0.81 -13.66
CA PRO A 189 -12.95 0.27 -12.34
C PRO A 189 -14.05 -0.78 -12.38
N GLU A 190 -15.15 -0.54 -13.11
CA GLU A 190 -16.25 -1.50 -13.22
C GLU A 190 -15.77 -2.85 -13.79
N LEU A 191 -14.93 -2.80 -14.81
CA LEU A 191 -14.36 -4.00 -15.45
C LEU A 191 -13.63 -4.88 -14.44
N CYS A 192 -12.77 -4.30 -13.62
CA CYS A 192 -12.00 -5.02 -12.61
C CYS A 192 -12.92 -5.62 -11.53
N LEU A 193 -13.89 -4.85 -11.04
CA LEU A 193 -14.73 -5.21 -9.91
C LEU A 193 -15.75 -6.32 -10.21
N ARG A 194 -16.01 -6.62 -11.50
CA ARG A 194 -16.81 -7.80 -11.91
C ARG A 194 -16.22 -9.13 -11.43
N CYS A 195 -14.89 -9.20 -11.34
CA CYS A 195 -14.17 -10.38 -10.88
C CYS A 195 -13.57 -10.18 -9.48
N HIS A 196 -13.07 -8.98 -9.19
CA HIS A 196 -12.49 -8.63 -7.89
C HIS A 196 -13.58 -8.25 -6.87
N VAL A 197 -14.51 -9.17 -6.64
CA VAL A 197 -15.73 -8.95 -5.85
C VAL A 197 -15.45 -8.56 -4.39
N VAL A 198 -14.37 -9.07 -3.80
CA VAL A 198 -14.00 -8.71 -2.42
C VAL A 198 -13.64 -7.22 -2.35
N THR A 199 -12.84 -6.73 -3.30
CA THR A 199 -12.51 -5.31 -3.39
C THR A 199 -13.76 -4.48 -3.67
N ALA A 200 -14.68 -4.95 -4.53
CA ALA A 200 -15.93 -4.25 -4.81
C ALA A 200 -16.75 -4.04 -3.53
N VAL A 201 -16.91 -5.11 -2.73
CA VAL A 201 -17.61 -5.07 -1.45
C VAL A 201 -16.92 -4.14 -0.47
N GLN A 202 -15.58 -4.18 -0.38
CA GLN A 202 -14.82 -3.28 0.50
C GLN A 202 -15.01 -1.81 0.13
N LEU A 203 -14.97 -1.47 -1.17
CA LEU A 203 -15.17 -0.11 -1.65
C LEU A 203 -16.60 0.41 -1.45
N GLU A 204 -17.58 -0.50 -1.40
CA GLU A 204 -18.99 -0.16 -1.14
C GLU A 204 -19.29 -0.03 0.37
N GLN A 205 -18.71 -0.90 1.20
CA GLN A 205 -19.11 -1.05 2.60
C GLN A 205 -18.25 -0.31 3.60
N LEU A 206 -16.97 -0.04 3.30
CA LEU A 206 -16.05 0.58 4.25
C LEU A 206 -16.13 2.11 4.16
N ASP A 207 -15.99 2.76 5.32
CA ASP A 207 -16.24 4.20 5.45
C ASP A 207 -15.22 5.07 4.70
N LEU A 208 -13.95 4.65 4.67
CA LEU A 208 -12.87 5.41 4.07
C LEU A 208 -12.31 4.69 2.85
N VAL A 209 -12.68 5.17 1.67
CA VAL A 209 -12.08 4.74 0.39
C VAL A 209 -10.94 5.67 0.02
N HIS A 210 -9.78 5.09 -0.27
CA HIS A 210 -8.59 5.78 -0.71
C HIS A 210 -8.84 6.53 -2.03
N ALA A 211 -8.54 7.82 -2.07
CA ALA A 211 -8.89 8.68 -3.20
C ALA A 211 -8.40 8.16 -4.57
N PRO A 212 -7.13 7.70 -4.73
CA PRO A 212 -6.64 7.21 -6.02
C PRO A 212 -7.42 6.03 -6.60
N VAL A 213 -8.10 5.23 -5.77
CA VAL A 213 -8.93 4.12 -6.28
C VAL A 213 -10.08 4.62 -7.14
N ARG A 214 -10.61 5.82 -6.83
CA ARG A 214 -11.67 6.44 -7.63
C ARG A 214 -11.19 6.95 -8.98
N ASP A 215 -9.89 7.22 -9.12
CA ASP A 215 -9.29 7.72 -10.36
C ASP A 215 -8.97 6.60 -11.35
N GLY A 216 -8.90 5.35 -10.88
CA GLY A 216 -8.71 4.16 -11.69
C GLY A 216 -7.82 3.13 -11.00
N CYS A 217 -8.10 1.84 -11.22
CA CYS A 217 -7.24 0.76 -10.72
C CYS A 217 -5.86 0.79 -11.41
N ASP A 218 -5.80 1.25 -12.66
CA ASP A 218 -4.59 1.28 -13.48
C ASP A 218 -3.60 2.40 -13.10
N VAL A 219 -3.96 3.24 -12.14
CA VAL A 219 -3.04 4.21 -11.52
C VAL A 219 -1.93 3.49 -10.75
N CYS A 220 -2.28 2.39 -10.08
CA CYS A 220 -1.38 1.60 -9.25
C CYS A 220 -1.10 0.22 -9.82
N HIS A 221 -2.04 -0.37 -10.55
CA HIS A 221 -1.95 -1.74 -11.06
C HIS A 221 -1.72 -1.79 -12.57
N ASP A 222 -0.91 -2.73 -13.04
CA ASP A 222 -0.88 -3.11 -14.45
C ASP A 222 -1.93 -4.22 -14.69
N PRO A 223 -2.95 -3.99 -15.53
CA PRO A 223 -4.02 -4.96 -15.76
C PRO A 223 -3.56 -6.21 -16.53
N HIS A 224 -2.37 -6.19 -17.14
CA HIS A 224 -1.80 -7.32 -17.88
C HIS A 224 -0.73 -8.04 -17.10
N ALA A 225 0.31 -7.34 -16.62
CA ALA A 225 1.42 -7.95 -15.93
C ALA A 225 2.31 -6.94 -15.20
N ALA A 226 2.85 -7.33 -14.04
CA ALA A 226 3.88 -6.55 -13.34
C ALA A 226 4.93 -7.47 -12.71
N ASP A 227 6.01 -6.90 -12.19
CA ASP A 227 7.01 -7.68 -11.42
C ASP A 227 6.68 -7.72 -9.92
N ASN A 228 5.80 -6.85 -9.45
CA ASN A 228 5.45 -6.75 -8.04
C ASN A 228 4.14 -7.49 -7.74
N SER A 229 4.06 -8.06 -6.55
CA SER A 229 2.87 -8.78 -6.07
C SER A 229 1.63 -7.89 -6.11
N GLY A 230 0.49 -8.48 -6.45
CA GLY A 230 -0.75 -7.73 -6.67
C GLY A 230 -0.76 -6.91 -7.96
N LEU A 231 0.17 -7.16 -8.89
CA LEU A 231 0.28 -6.47 -10.17
C LEU A 231 0.55 -4.96 -10.06
N VAL A 232 1.17 -4.51 -8.97
CA VAL A 232 1.46 -3.07 -8.81
C VAL A 232 2.63 -2.63 -9.69
N VAL A 233 2.54 -1.41 -10.25
CA VAL A 233 3.49 -0.89 -11.23
C VAL A 233 4.88 -0.58 -10.63
N GLN A 234 4.96 -0.44 -9.31
CA GLN A 234 6.18 -0.14 -8.54
C GLN A 234 6.14 -0.84 -7.18
N ASP A 235 7.29 -0.97 -6.52
CA ASP A 235 7.33 -1.49 -5.14
C ASP A 235 6.53 -0.58 -4.19
N PRO A 236 6.00 -1.11 -3.06
CA PRO A 236 5.12 -0.34 -2.18
C PRO A 236 5.72 0.96 -1.65
N ILE A 237 7.02 1.01 -1.36
CA ILE A 237 7.65 2.22 -0.83
C ILE A 237 7.63 3.30 -1.91
N THR A 238 8.18 2.99 -3.10
CA THR A 238 8.23 3.94 -4.22
C THR A 238 6.83 4.37 -4.65
N LEU A 239 5.90 3.41 -4.78
CA LEU A 239 4.54 3.67 -5.23
C LEU A 239 3.80 4.62 -4.28
N CYS A 240 3.77 4.31 -2.99
CA CYS A 240 3.04 5.11 -2.01
C CYS A 240 3.70 6.49 -1.82
N THR A 241 5.03 6.56 -1.79
CA THR A 241 5.75 7.82 -1.53
C THR A 241 5.77 8.77 -2.73
N SER A 242 5.41 8.30 -3.93
CA SER A 242 5.20 9.15 -5.10
C SER A 242 4.10 10.21 -4.92
N CYS A 243 3.13 9.95 -4.04
CA CYS A 243 2.12 10.93 -3.61
C CYS A 243 2.27 11.31 -2.12
N HIS A 244 2.78 10.40 -1.28
CA HIS A 244 3.01 10.64 0.15
C HIS A 244 4.45 11.10 0.45
N GLU A 245 4.91 12.14 -0.25
CA GLU A 245 6.31 12.61 -0.23
C GLU A 245 6.83 12.90 1.19
N ASN A 246 5.99 13.48 2.06
CA ASN A 246 6.38 13.78 3.45
C ASN A 246 6.76 12.52 4.26
N ILE A 247 6.09 11.39 3.97
CA ILE A 247 6.40 10.10 4.58
C ILE A 247 7.66 9.53 3.95
N GLY A 248 7.81 9.64 2.62
CA GLY A 248 9.05 9.27 1.92
C GLY A 248 10.28 9.99 2.48
N HIS A 249 10.18 11.30 2.68
CA HIS A 249 11.23 12.09 3.32
C HIS A 249 11.51 11.64 4.76
N THR A 250 10.47 11.31 5.53
CA THR A 250 10.66 10.79 6.89
C THR A 250 11.42 9.47 6.88
N ASP A 251 11.05 8.53 6.03
CA ASP A 251 11.72 7.23 5.93
C ASP A 251 13.18 7.41 5.46
N GLU A 252 13.40 8.20 4.40
CA GLU A 252 14.73 8.42 3.82
C GLU A 252 15.74 8.92 4.87
N PHE A 253 15.37 9.94 5.64
CA PHE A 253 16.23 10.61 6.62
C PHE A 253 16.11 10.08 8.05
N ALA A 254 15.29 9.05 8.28
CA ALA A 254 15.12 8.46 9.61
C ALA A 254 16.41 7.78 10.09
N LYS A 255 16.90 8.22 11.26
CA LYS A 255 18.01 7.56 11.96
C LYS A 255 17.60 6.19 12.51
N THR A 256 16.37 6.09 12.99
CA THR A 256 15.75 4.86 13.46
C THR A 256 14.55 4.59 12.58
N ARG A 257 14.58 3.48 11.83
CA ARG A 257 13.48 3.04 10.98
C ARG A 257 12.70 1.91 11.63
N HIS A 258 11.41 1.83 11.37
CA HIS A 258 10.58 0.74 11.86
C HIS A 258 10.80 -0.50 11.01
N GLY A 259 11.17 -1.63 11.63
CA GLY A 259 11.48 -2.88 10.91
C GLY A 259 10.36 -3.37 9.98
N ALA A 260 9.09 -3.17 10.36
CA ALA A 260 7.94 -3.48 9.51
C ALA A 260 7.98 -2.81 8.11
N LEU A 261 8.56 -1.60 7.99
CA LEU A 261 8.68 -0.92 6.69
C LEU A 261 9.69 -1.60 5.75
N MET A 262 10.60 -2.41 6.30
CA MET A 262 11.69 -3.08 5.57
C MET A 262 11.33 -4.49 5.09
N THR A 263 10.10 -4.95 5.36
CA THR A 263 9.59 -6.22 4.84
C THR A 263 9.03 -6.04 3.44
N GLU A 264 8.82 -7.13 2.69
CA GLU A 264 8.19 -7.08 1.37
C GLU A 264 6.80 -6.43 1.37
N ARG A 265 6.02 -6.62 2.45
CA ARG A 265 4.70 -5.97 2.61
C ARG A 265 4.82 -4.48 2.92
N SER A 266 5.93 -4.04 3.53
CA SER A 266 6.22 -2.64 3.86
C SER A 266 5.02 -1.86 4.44
N CYS A 267 4.50 -0.86 3.72
CA CYS A 267 3.34 -0.05 4.09
C CYS A 267 2.07 -0.90 4.35
N LEU A 268 1.92 -2.00 3.62
CA LEU A 268 0.78 -2.92 3.68
C LEU A 268 0.78 -3.79 4.95
N ASN A 269 1.80 -3.66 5.80
CA ASN A 269 1.75 -4.21 7.16
C ASN A 269 0.81 -3.43 8.07
N CYS A 270 0.48 -2.18 7.76
CA CYS A 270 -0.41 -1.39 8.60
C CYS A 270 -1.58 -0.82 7.80
N HIS A 271 -1.38 -0.53 6.52
CA HIS A 271 -2.37 0.13 5.69
C HIS A 271 -3.09 -0.84 4.74
N ASP A 272 -4.38 -0.60 4.54
CA ASP A 272 -5.13 -1.10 3.39
C ASP A 272 -5.10 -0.02 2.29
N PRO A 273 -4.54 -0.30 1.11
CA PRO A 273 -4.36 0.71 0.07
C PRO A 273 -5.66 1.08 -0.64
N HIS A 274 -6.75 0.34 -0.42
CA HIS A 274 -8.02 0.56 -1.10
C HIS A 274 -9.05 1.22 -0.19
N ALA A 275 -9.36 0.59 0.94
CA ALA A 275 -10.38 1.08 1.85
C ALA A 275 -10.26 0.50 3.26
N SER A 276 -10.73 1.25 4.27
CA SER A 276 -10.81 0.79 5.66
C SER A 276 -11.85 1.59 6.45
N ASP A 277 -12.35 1.03 7.54
CA ASP A 277 -13.11 1.77 8.55
C ASP A 277 -12.21 2.57 9.50
N ASN A 278 -10.91 2.25 9.53
CA ASN A 278 -9.97 2.89 10.44
C ASN A 278 -9.33 4.14 9.80
N PRO A 279 -9.16 5.23 10.57
CA PRO A 279 -8.47 6.44 10.09
C PRO A 279 -7.11 6.13 9.47
N ARG A 280 -6.72 6.92 8.46
CA ARG A 280 -5.47 6.72 7.70
C ARG A 280 -5.39 5.35 7.02
N LEU A 281 -6.54 4.75 6.72
CA LEU A 281 -6.65 3.46 6.03
C LEU A 281 -5.90 2.33 6.75
N LEU A 282 -5.95 2.31 8.08
CA LEU A 282 -5.29 1.25 8.86
C LEU A 282 -6.06 -0.08 8.73
N ARG A 283 -5.39 -1.23 8.66
CA ARG A 283 -6.08 -2.53 8.49
C ARG A 283 -6.89 -2.94 9.73
N ASP A 284 -6.54 -2.42 10.89
CA ASP A 284 -7.24 -2.59 12.16
C ASP A 284 -6.93 -1.38 13.05
N ASN A 285 -7.49 -1.33 14.25
CA ASN A 285 -7.13 -0.37 15.28
C ASN A 285 -5.64 -0.50 15.65
N VAL A 286 -5.04 0.62 16.06
CA VAL A 286 -3.59 0.76 16.29
C VAL A 286 -3.05 -0.31 17.24
N ARG A 287 -3.75 -0.61 18.35
CA ARG A 287 -3.28 -1.61 19.32
C ARG A 287 -3.17 -3.00 18.68
N ASN A 288 -4.22 -3.45 18.01
CA ASN A 288 -4.23 -4.78 17.40
C ASN A 288 -3.15 -4.90 16.32
N LEU A 289 -3.00 -3.88 15.45
CA LEU A 289 -1.95 -3.84 14.43
C LEU A 289 -0.56 -4.01 15.05
N CYS A 290 -0.26 -3.27 16.11
CA CYS A 290 1.02 -3.37 16.78
C CYS A 290 1.22 -4.78 17.37
N PHE A 291 0.18 -5.35 17.96
CA PHE A 291 0.22 -6.67 18.58
C PHE A 291 0.22 -7.84 17.59
N GLU A 292 0.13 -7.61 16.27
CA GLU A 292 0.42 -8.67 15.29
C GLU A 292 1.91 -9.09 15.31
N CYS A 293 2.80 -8.20 15.77
CA CYS A 293 4.24 -8.45 15.85
C CYS A 293 4.83 -8.19 17.24
N HIS A 294 4.27 -7.25 18.01
CA HIS A 294 4.73 -6.89 19.36
C HIS A 294 4.07 -7.72 20.46
N ASP A 295 3.61 -8.92 20.13
CA ASP A 295 3.08 -9.92 21.06
C ASP A 295 4.12 -10.94 21.55
N ASP A 296 5.38 -10.78 21.14
CA ASP A 296 6.54 -11.49 21.67
C ASP A 296 7.77 -10.57 21.77
N GLU A 297 8.85 -11.08 22.37
CA GLU A 297 10.14 -10.41 22.37
C GLU A 297 10.77 -10.42 20.98
N ILE A 298 11.20 -9.25 20.51
CA ILE A 298 11.83 -9.08 19.20
C ILE A 298 13.33 -8.82 19.40
N LEU A 299 14.18 -9.68 18.83
CA LEU A 299 15.62 -9.49 18.76
C LEU A 299 15.97 -8.62 17.55
N LEU A 300 16.64 -7.50 17.81
CA LEU A 300 17.15 -6.58 16.79
C LEU A 300 18.52 -7.04 16.29
N GLU A 301 18.88 -6.65 15.06
CA GLU A 301 20.16 -7.01 14.44
C GLU A 301 21.38 -6.56 15.25
N ASN A 302 21.25 -5.45 15.97
CA ASN A 302 22.30 -4.92 16.84
C ASN A 302 22.40 -5.67 18.19
N GLY A 303 21.60 -6.72 18.40
CA GLY A 303 21.54 -7.50 19.63
C GLY A 303 20.62 -6.94 20.73
N ASP A 304 20.04 -5.76 20.52
CA ASP A 304 19.04 -5.20 21.45
C ASP A 304 17.73 -6.01 21.39
N ARG A 305 16.96 -5.94 22.47
CA ARG A 305 15.65 -6.61 22.57
C ARG A 305 14.53 -5.60 22.76
N ILE A 306 13.45 -5.77 22.01
CA ILE A 306 12.16 -5.13 22.26
C ILE A 306 11.33 -6.15 23.04
N ALA A 307 10.89 -5.79 24.24
CA ALA A 307 10.10 -6.70 25.06
C ALA A 307 8.71 -6.96 24.43
N ASN A 308 8.07 -8.04 24.89
CA ASN A 308 6.69 -8.36 24.55
C ASN A 308 5.73 -7.28 25.09
N MET A 309 5.37 -6.32 24.24
CA MET A 309 4.57 -5.17 24.66
C MET A 309 3.13 -5.58 24.98
N LYS A 310 2.58 -6.57 24.26
CA LYS A 310 1.25 -7.12 24.55
C LYS A 310 1.18 -7.67 25.96
N ALA A 311 2.12 -8.53 26.35
CA ALA A 311 2.15 -9.12 27.68
C ALA A 311 2.31 -8.06 28.79
N ILE A 312 3.12 -7.02 28.55
CA ILE A 312 3.29 -5.91 29.51
C ILE A 312 1.98 -5.15 29.69
N ILE A 313 1.34 -4.75 28.59
CA ILE A 313 0.13 -3.90 28.62
C ILE A 313 -1.08 -4.68 29.12
N GLU A 314 -1.30 -5.91 28.64
CA GLU A 314 -2.44 -6.74 29.04
C GLU A 314 -2.27 -7.35 30.44
N GLY A 315 -1.03 -7.62 30.87
CA GLY A 315 -0.72 -8.15 32.19
C GLY A 315 -0.62 -7.09 33.29
N GLY A 316 -0.41 -5.83 32.93
CA GLY A 316 -0.20 -4.72 33.87
C GLY A 316 -1.49 -4.27 34.55
N THR A 317 -1.46 -4.12 35.87
CA THR A 317 -2.62 -3.60 36.63
C THR A 317 -2.70 -2.07 36.66
N SER A 318 -1.64 -1.38 36.25
CA SER A 318 -1.52 0.07 36.15
C SER A 318 -0.95 0.42 34.78
N VAL A 319 -1.85 0.58 33.80
CA VAL A 319 -1.53 0.88 32.40
C VAL A 319 -1.49 2.39 32.18
N HIS A 320 -0.44 2.89 31.53
CA HIS A 320 -0.23 4.30 31.24
C HIS A 320 -1.31 4.83 30.27
N GLY A 321 -1.82 6.04 30.49
CA GLY A 321 -3.02 6.58 29.81
C GLY A 321 -3.09 6.32 28.30
N PRO A 322 -2.13 6.83 27.49
CA PRO A 322 -2.07 6.55 26.06
C PRO A 322 -2.11 5.06 25.68
N ALA A 323 -1.47 4.17 26.45
CA ALA A 323 -1.52 2.74 26.20
C ALA A 323 -2.89 2.14 26.57
N ALA A 324 -3.50 2.60 27.66
CA ALA A 324 -4.86 2.20 28.07
C ALA A 324 -5.93 2.66 27.06
N GLU A 325 -5.67 3.78 26.38
CA GLU A 325 -6.51 4.36 25.33
C GLU A 325 -6.19 3.81 23.93
N ASN A 326 -5.32 2.79 23.81
CA ASN A 326 -4.90 2.18 22.54
C ASN A 326 -4.20 3.17 21.57
N ASN A 327 -3.62 4.26 22.08
CA ASN A 327 -2.97 5.31 21.31
C ASN A 327 -1.44 5.22 21.40
N CYS A 328 -0.87 4.17 20.83
CA CYS A 328 0.59 3.94 20.80
C CYS A 328 1.33 5.12 20.12
N THR A 329 0.69 5.73 19.12
CA THR A 329 1.25 6.85 18.33
C THR A 329 1.32 8.17 19.09
N ALA A 330 0.79 8.27 20.31
CA ALA A 330 1.00 9.44 21.17
C ALA A 330 2.46 9.63 21.55
N CYS A 331 3.22 8.54 21.65
CA CYS A 331 4.64 8.56 22.00
C CYS A 331 5.53 7.98 20.90
N HIS A 332 4.97 7.16 20.00
CA HIS A 332 5.73 6.49 18.95
C HIS A 332 5.53 7.09 17.56
N ARG A 333 6.66 7.31 16.88
CA ARG A 333 6.77 7.75 15.48
C ARG A 333 7.05 6.55 14.56
N ILE A 334 5.98 5.86 14.17
CA ILE A 334 6.05 4.54 13.51
C ILE A 334 6.64 4.56 12.09
N HIS A 335 6.68 5.71 11.41
CA HIS A 335 7.29 5.84 10.08
C HIS A 335 8.80 6.06 10.12
N GLY A 336 9.39 6.11 11.31
CA GLY A 336 10.80 6.40 11.51
C GLY A 336 11.05 7.82 12.03
N GLY A 337 12.23 8.02 12.58
CA GLY A 337 12.61 9.30 13.17
C GLY A 337 14.02 9.33 13.75
N PRO A 338 14.40 10.43 14.42
CA PRO A 338 15.75 10.62 14.92
C PRO A 338 16.01 9.89 16.25
N TYR A 339 14.96 9.50 16.98
CA TYR A 339 15.07 8.94 18.32
C TYR A 339 14.99 7.42 18.33
N SER A 340 15.77 6.79 19.21
CA SER A 340 15.78 5.34 19.42
C SER A 340 14.39 4.84 19.82
N ARG A 341 14.07 3.58 19.46
CA ARG A 341 12.76 2.96 19.74
C ARG A 341 11.57 3.75 19.18
N LEU A 342 11.82 4.51 18.11
CA LEU A 342 10.80 5.24 17.37
C LEU A 342 9.99 6.17 18.26
N LEU A 343 10.65 6.92 19.14
CA LEU A 343 9.96 7.89 19.99
C LEU A 343 9.74 9.19 19.21
N GLU A 344 8.64 9.89 19.50
CA GLU A 344 8.33 11.20 18.90
C GLU A 344 9.29 12.31 19.39
N SER A 345 9.84 12.15 20.59
CA SER A 345 10.72 13.12 21.23
C SER A 345 11.78 12.44 22.08
N GLN A 346 12.79 13.21 22.46
CA GLN A 346 13.90 12.72 23.27
C GLN A 346 13.41 12.18 24.62
N TYR A 347 13.90 10.99 24.94
CA TYR A 347 13.78 10.36 26.26
C TYR A 347 15.05 9.53 26.51
N PRO A 348 15.69 9.60 27.69
CA PRO A 348 16.98 8.95 27.88
C PRO A 348 16.80 7.42 27.94
N SER A 349 17.68 6.70 27.25
CA SER A 349 17.71 5.23 27.29
C SER A 349 18.47 4.68 28.51
N THR A 350 19.27 5.51 29.16
CA THR A 350 20.09 5.15 30.33
C THR A 350 19.33 5.28 31.64
N ILE A 351 19.81 4.60 32.69
CA ILE A 351 19.25 4.73 34.05
C ILE A 351 19.63 6.07 34.71
N TYR A 352 20.79 6.62 34.34
CA TYR A 352 21.27 7.91 34.82
C TYR A 352 21.47 8.89 33.66
N ALA A 353 21.05 10.12 33.85
CA ALA A 353 21.30 11.25 32.95
C ALA A 353 21.46 12.54 33.77
N ALA A 354 22.15 13.53 33.21
CA ALA A 354 22.01 14.90 33.69
C ALA A 354 20.58 15.37 33.44
N PHE A 355 20.04 16.18 34.35
CA PHE A 355 18.73 16.78 34.13
C PHE A 355 18.85 17.96 33.17
N GLU A 356 18.13 17.86 32.06
CA GLU A 356 17.90 18.91 31.09
C GLU A 356 16.46 18.74 30.57
N ASP A 357 15.70 19.83 30.44
CA ASP A 357 14.30 19.74 30.00
C ASP A 357 14.14 19.01 28.67
N SER A 358 15.04 19.30 27.73
CA SER A 358 15.07 18.68 26.40
C SER A 358 15.27 17.18 26.44
N MET A 359 15.93 16.63 27.47
CA MET A 359 16.16 15.20 27.61
C MET A 359 14.87 14.43 27.95
N TYR A 360 13.87 15.12 28.52
CA TYR A 360 12.58 14.56 28.92
C TYR A 360 11.43 15.17 28.11
N ALA A 361 11.72 15.78 26.95
CA ALA A 361 10.75 16.45 26.10
C ALA A 361 9.54 15.56 25.77
N LEU A 362 9.75 14.26 25.57
CA LEU A 362 8.65 13.30 25.37
C LEU A 362 7.68 13.30 26.55
N CYS A 363 8.19 13.22 27.78
CA CYS A 363 7.39 13.14 28.99
C CYS A 363 6.70 14.48 29.28
N PHE A 364 7.42 15.59 29.10
CA PHE A 364 6.92 16.94 29.37
C PHE A 364 5.96 17.48 28.30
N SER A 365 5.71 16.72 27.24
CA SER A 365 4.60 17.00 26.33
C SER A 365 3.22 16.85 27.00
N CYS A 366 3.13 16.09 28.09
CA CYS A 366 1.90 15.88 28.86
C CYS A 366 2.05 16.07 30.37
N HIS A 367 3.21 15.75 30.94
CA HIS A 367 3.48 15.89 32.37
C HIS A 367 4.10 17.26 32.68
N ASP A 368 3.64 17.90 33.75
CA ASP A 368 4.19 19.19 34.17
C ASP A 368 5.65 19.06 34.64
N SER A 369 6.57 19.74 33.98
CA SER A 369 8.00 19.73 34.33
C SER A 369 8.29 20.25 35.73
N GLU A 370 7.37 21.03 36.33
CA GLU A 370 7.49 21.50 37.72
C GLU A 370 7.59 20.34 38.72
N LEU A 371 7.10 19.14 38.36
CA LEU A 371 7.19 17.94 39.17
C LEU A 371 8.64 17.59 39.54
N VAL A 372 9.62 17.93 38.69
CA VAL A 372 11.05 17.69 38.97
C VAL A 372 11.83 18.98 39.21
N LYS A 373 11.29 20.16 38.91
CA LYS A 373 12.03 21.44 39.02
C LYS A 373 11.88 22.11 40.38
N GLN A 374 10.74 21.93 41.04
CA GLN A 374 10.52 22.52 42.36
C GLN A 374 11.20 21.69 43.44
N GLU A 375 12.18 22.26 44.14
CA GLU A 375 12.81 21.62 45.30
C GLU A 375 11.80 21.42 46.45
N LYS A 376 10.88 22.37 46.61
CA LYS A 376 9.82 22.36 47.61
C LYS A 376 8.45 22.53 46.98
N THR A 377 7.49 21.71 47.38
CA THR A 377 6.10 21.78 46.90
C THR A 377 5.14 21.12 47.89
N ASP A 378 3.90 21.58 47.93
CA ASP A 378 2.78 20.97 48.65
C ASP A 378 1.73 20.33 47.73
N SER A 379 1.75 20.69 46.45
CA SER A 379 0.65 20.49 45.50
C SER A 379 1.07 19.84 44.18
N VAL A 380 2.31 20.04 43.73
CA VAL A 380 2.76 19.56 42.39
C VAL A 380 2.98 18.05 42.37
N THR A 381 3.29 17.42 43.51
CA THR A 381 3.43 15.97 43.59
C THR A 381 3.11 15.40 44.97
N SER A 382 2.57 14.18 45.00
CA SER A 382 2.38 13.40 46.22
C SER A 382 3.63 12.62 46.65
N PHE A 383 4.67 12.55 45.81
CA PHE A 383 5.97 11.96 46.16
C PHE A 383 6.85 13.02 46.83
N ARG A 384 6.48 13.38 48.07
CA ARG A 384 7.15 14.41 48.88
C ARG A 384 7.22 14.02 50.36
N ASN A 385 8.28 14.46 51.04
CA ASN A 385 8.43 14.31 52.49
C ASN A 385 8.28 15.68 53.16
N GLY A 386 7.16 15.92 53.83
CA GLY A 386 6.67 17.29 54.08
C GLY A 386 6.56 18.05 52.77
N THR A 387 7.14 19.24 52.70
CA THR A 387 7.23 20.02 51.47
C THR A 387 8.40 19.62 50.57
N THR A 388 9.27 18.69 50.98
CA THR A 388 10.45 18.31 50.18
C THR A 388 10.05 17.44 49.01
N ASN A 389 10.23 17.94 47.79
CA ASN A 389 9.93 17.19 46.58
C ASN A 389 10.96 16.08 46.34
N LEU A 390 10.52 14.82 46.40
CA LEU A 390 11.43 13.69 46.21
C LEU A 390 11.73 13.45 44.72
N HIS A 391 10.88 13.86 43.78
CA HIS A 391 11.21 13.82 42.36
C HIS A 391 12.41 14.72 42.05
N TYR A 392 12.42 15.96 42.55
CA TYR A 392 13.57 16.87 42.44
C TYR A 392 14.86 16.21 42.96
N LEU A 393 14.80 15.58 44.14
CA LEU A 393 15.97 14.93 44.75
C LEU A 393 16.52 13.74 43.93
N HIS A 394 15.70 13.06 43.15
CA HIS A 394 16.12 11.88 42.39
C HIS A 394 16.46 12.19 40.94
N VAL A 395 15.69 13.07 40.29
CA VAL A 395 15.78 13.34 38.86
C VAL A 395 16.63 14.59 38.57
N HIS A 396 16.42 15.69 39.31
CA HIS A 396 17.04 16.99 39.06
C HIS A 396 18.49 17.02 39.60
N LYS A 397 19.43 16.47 38.82
CA LYS A 397 20.86 16.42 39.14
C LYS A 397 21.71 16.73 37.91
N ASP A 398 22.80 17.45 38.13
CA ASP A 398 23.72 17.86 37.05
C ASP A 398 24.45 16.71 36.35
N LYS A 399 24.55 15.53 36.98
CA LYS A 399 25.36 14.42 36.43
C LYS A 399 24.74 13.03 36.53
N LYS A 400 24.05 12.73 37.63
CA LYS A 400 23.53 11.38 37.94
C LYS A 400 22.09 11.43 38.41
N GLY A 401 21.25 12.14 37.68
CA GLY A 401 19.80 12.13 37.87
C GLY A 401 19.27 10.77 37.46
N ARG A 402 18.41 10.18 38.29
CA ARG A 402 17.67 8.98 37.92
C ARG A 402 16.61 9.38 36.92
N THR A 403 16.67 8.78 35.75
CA THR A 403 15.64 8.99 34.72
C THR A 403 14.30 8.40 35.18
N CYS A 404 13.18 8.86 34.61
CA CYS A 404 11.85 8.38 34.96
C CYS A 404 11.73 6.84 34.85
N ARG A 405 12.39 6.24 33.85
CA ARG A 405 12.46 4.79 33.63
C ARG A 405 13.18 4.02 34.73
N VAL A 406 13.82 4.65 35.70
CA VAL A 406 14.36 3.89 36.83
C VAL A 406 13.23 3.42 37.73
N CYS A 407 12.21 4.25 37.93
CA CYS A 407 11.13 3.97 38.87
C CYS A 407 9.82 3.61 38.17
N HIS A 408 9.56 4.19 37.00
CA HIS A 408 8.28 4.02 36.30
C HIS A 408 8.45 3.15 35.05
N ASP A 409 7.53 2.23 34.83
CA ASP A 409 7.32 1.69 33.49
C ASP A 409 6.45 2.67 32.68
N SER A 410 6.87 2.98 31.46
CA SER A 410 6.18 3.98 30.62
C SER A 410 4.97 3.39 29.88
N HIS A 411 4.78 2.07 29.92
CA HIS A 411 3.64 1.39 29.30
C HIS A 411 2.70 0.86 30.36
N ALA A 412 3.19 -0.02 31.24
CA ALA A 412 2.38 -0.59 32.30
C ALA A 412 3.23 -1.20 33.42
N ALA A 413 2.69 -1.19 34.64
CA ALA A 413 3.28 -1.88 35.79
C ALA A 413 2.19 -2.53 36.64
N ASN A 414 2.58 -3.35 37.62
CA ASN A 414 1.65 -4.00 38.55
C ASN A 414 1.47 -3.24 39.86
N ARG A 415 2.05 -2.04 39.97
CA ARG A 415 1.98 -1.19 41.16
C ARG A 415 1.44 0.18 40.81
N GLY A 416 0.84 0.84 41.81
CA GLY A 416 0.30 2.19 41.66
C GLY A 416 1.33 3.18 41.11
N ASN A 417 0.86 4.20 40.39
CA ASN A 417 1.69 5.21 39.73
C ASN A 417 2.72 4.63 38.74
N HIS A 418 2.40 3.49 38.10
CA HIS A 418 3.27 2.80 37.14
C HIS A 418 4.65 2.41 37.70
N ILE A 419 4.77 2.19 39.02
CA ILE A 419 6.05 1.85 39.64
C ILE A 419 6.46 0.43 39.24
N ARG A 420 7.64 0.29 38.63
CA ARG A 420 8.15 -1.02 38.17
C ARG A 420 8.60 -1.91 39.33
N GLU A 421 8.61 -3.21 39.09
CA GLU A 421 9.03 -4.21 40.07
C GLU A 421 10.55 -4.33 40.16
N SER A 422 11.23 -4.23 39.02
CA SER A 422 12.68 -4.36 38.94
C SER A 422 13.25 -3.56 37.78
N ILE A 423 14.56 -3.32 37.81
CA ILE A 423 15.29 -2.62 36.76
C ILE A 423 16.62 -3.32 36.48
N ALA A 424 16.97 -3.47 35.21
CA ALA A 424 18.28 -3.96 34.79
C ALA A 424 19.37 -2.94 35.12
N PHE A 425 20.44 -3.40 35.77
CA PHE A 425 21.56 -2.57 36.21
C PHE A 425 22.91 -3.17 35.82
N GLY A 426 23.80 -2.30 35.31
CA GLY A 426 25.16 -2.66 34.95
C GLY A 426 25.27 -3.50 33.66
N PRO A 427 26.51 -3.84 33.25
CA PRO A 427 26.79 -4.48 31.95
C PRO A 427 26.24 -5.90 31.82
N ASN A 428 25.89 -6.56 32.94
CA ASN A 428 25.36 -7.92 32.95
C ASN A 428 23.82 -7.96 33.12
N ASN A 429 23.13 -6.80 33.00
CA ASN A 429 21.68 -6.69 33.23
C ASN A 429 21.23 -7.30 34.56
N TYR A 430 21.98 -7.04 35.65
CA TYR A 430 21.59 -7.51 36.98
C TYR A 430 20.27 -6.85 37.37
N MET A 431 19.24 -7.66 37.62
CA MET A 431 17.92 -7.14 37.98
C MET A 431 17.93 -6.69 39.44
N ILE A 432 17.71 -5.39 39.66
CA ILE A 432 17.54 -4.80 40.98
C ILE A 432 16.05 -4.66 41.25
N ASP A 433 15.58 -5.31 42.31
CA ASP A 433 14.22 -5.12 42.79
C ASP A 433 14.04 -3.72 43.34
N ILE A 434 12.95 -3.10 42.91
CA ILE A 434 12.38 -1.93 43.54
C ILE A 434 11.27 -2.47 44.43
N LYS A 435 11.25 -2.07 45.70
CA LYS A 435 10.18 -2.40 46.63
C LYS A 435 9.50 -1.11 47.03
N TRP A 436 8.20 -1.05 46.83
CA TRP A 436 7.41 0.12 47.17
C TRP A 436 6.08 -0.30 47.79
N GLU A 437 5.73 0.35 48.88
CA GLU A 437 4.50 0.17 49.64
C GLU A 437 3.90 1.54 49.96
N PRO A 438 2.63 1.80 49.61
CA PRO A 438 1.97 3.06 49.96
C PRO A 438 1.66 3.11 51.47
N THR A 439 1.64 4.32 52.03
CA THR A 439 1.06 4.59 53.35
C THR A 439 -0.01 5.67 53.21
N GLU A 440 -0.91 5.81 54.19
CA GLU A 440 -1.99 6.81 54.19
C GLU A 440 -1.49 8.20 53.76
N ASN A 441 -0.41 8.67 54.39
CA ASN A 441 0.16 10.00 54.17
C ASN A 441 1.46 9.99 53.36
N GLY A 442 1.84 8.88 52.73
CA GLY A 442 3.17 8.78 52.14
C GLY A 442 3.46 7.45 51.48
N GLY A 443 4.64 6.91 51.76
CA GLY A 443 5.04 5.61 51.25
C GLY A 443 6.41 5.18 51.78
N ARG A 444 6.69 3.90 51.56
CA ARG A 444 7.94 3.24 51.90
C ARG A 444 8.59 2.72 50.63
N CYS A 445 9.88 2.95 50.46
CA CYS A 445 10.62 2.55 49.29
C CYS A 445 11.96 1.95 49.67
N ALA A 446 12.30 0.81 49.08
CA ALA A 446 13.63 0.25 49.10
C ALA A 446 14.09 -0.03 47.67
N ALA A 447 15.31 0.40 47.33
CA ALA A 447 16.00 -0.10 46.15
C ALA A 447 17.15 -0.97 46.60
N GLY A 448 17.38 -2.11 45.95
CA GLY A 448 18.29 -3.17 46.41
C GLY A 448 19.75 -2.77 46.76
N CYS A 449 20.18 -1.53 46.51
CA CYS A 449 21.53 -1.02 46.83
C CYS A 449 21.61 -0.01 47.99
N HIS A 450 20.49 0.52 48.51
CA HIS A 450 20.50 1.43 49.66
C HIS A 450 19.49 1.03 50.74
N VAL A 451 19.60 1.65 51.92
CA VAL A 451 18.63 1.47 52.99
C VAL A 451 17.25 1.90 52.52
N ALA A 452 16.23 1.21 53.00
CA ALA A 452 14.86 1.58 52.74
C ALA A 452 14.52 2.90 53.47
N TYR A 453 13.69 3.70 52.83
CA TYR A 453 13.27 5.01 53.29
C TYR A 453 11.75 5.08 53.36
N GLU A 454 11.24 5.78 54.37
CA GLU A 454 9.85 6.16 54.49
C GLU A 454 9.74 7.67 54.26
N TYR A 455 8.66 8.10 53.61
CA TYR A 455 8.31 9.51 53.48
C TYR A 455 6.86 9.73 53.89
N ASN A 456 6.57 10.91 54.43
CA ASN A 456 5.24 11.29 54.87
C ASN A 456 5.01 12.79 54.57
N ARG A 457 3.85 13.09 53.99
CA ARG A 457 3.46 14.42 53.49
C ARG A 457 3.02 15.37 54.62
N ILE A 458 2.53 14.84 55.73
CA ILE A 458 1.99 15.59 56.88
C ILE A 458 3.02 15.65 58.02
N GLU A 459 3.57 14.50 58.41
CA GLU A 459 4.57 14.36 59.48
C GLU A 459 5.93 13.95 58.87
N PRO A 460 6.78 14.90 58.47
CA PRO A 460 7.93 14.60 57.61
C PRO A 460 8.95 13.72 58.33
N MET A 461 9.40 12.67 57.65
CA MET A 461 10.38 11.74 58.19
C MET A 461 11.76 12.41 58.30
N ALA A 462 12.40 12.28 59.45
CA ALA A 462 13.80 12.67 59.61
C ALA A 462 14.69 11.53 59.11
N TYR A 463 15.51 11.78 58.10
CA TYR A 463 16.46 10.80 57.60
C TYR A 463 17.71 10.84 58.48
N PRO A 464 18.01 9.81 59.29
CA PRO A 464 19.19 9.82 60.12
C PRO A 464 20.43 9.86 59.21
N GLY A 465 21.36 10.77 59.49
CA GLY A 465 22.69 10.72 58.89
C GLY A 465 23.28 9.33 59.13
N ARG A 466 23.84 8.71 58.07
CA ARG A 466 24.31 7.30 57.97
C ARG A 466 24.56 6.63 59.34
N ASN A 467 23.53 6.08 59.98
CA ASN A 467 23.70 5.26 61.17
C ASN A 467 23.89 3.80 60.70
N PRO A 468 25.07 3.19 60.92
CA PRO A 468 25.37 1.86 60.39
C PRO A 468 24.65 0.71 61.10
N GLU A 469 24.04 0.92 62.27
CA GLU A 469 23.57 -0.17 63.15
C GLU A 469 22.11 -0.60 62.96
N LYS A 470 21.29 0.19 62.25
CA LYS A 470 19.91 -0.19 61.87
C LYS A 470 19.65 0.16 60.40
N LYS A 471 20.16 -0.67 59.50
CA LYS A 471 19.91 -0.55 58.06
C LYS A 471 18.74 -1.42 57.66
N TRP A 472 17.52 -0.97 57.93
CA TRP A 472 16.34 -1.55 57.33
C TRP A 472 16.51 -1.55 55.80
N ARG A 473 16.47 -2.72 55.16
CA ARG A 473 16.64 -2.89 53.71
C ARG A 473 15.30 -3.06 52.98
N GLY A 474 14.18 -2.93 53.70
CA GLY A 474 12.86 -3.19 53.16
C GLY A 474 12.65 -4.66 52.84
N ASP A 475 13.25 -5.57 53.61
CA ASP A 475 13.11 -7.02 53.40
C ASP A 475 11.68 -7.51 53.64
N ASP A 476 10.96 -6.82 54.52
CA ASP A 476 9.54 -6.97 54.86
C ASP A 476 8.58 -6.16 53.98
N LEU A 477 9.09 -5.30 53.09
CA LEU A 477 8.22 -4.59 52.15
C LEU A 477 7.61 -5.59 51.19
N VAL A 478 6.29 -5.70 51.27
CA VAL A 478 5.50 -6.45 50.31
C VAL A 478 5.34 -5.54 49.08
N PRO A 479 5.63 -6.02 47.85
CA PRO A 479 5.28 -5.29 46.64
C PRO A 479 3.81 -4.88 46.71
N GLY A 480 3.50 -3.58 46.71
CA GLY A 480 2.11 -3.13 46.77
C GLY A 480 1.29 -3.79 45.66
N THR A 481 0.38 -4.69 46.03
CA THR A 481 -0.43 -5.44 45.07
C THR A 481 -1.71 -4.67 44.77
N LYS A 482 -1.89 -4.30 43.49
CA LYS A 482 -3.14 -3.81 42.88
C LYS A 482 -3.71 -2.49 43.43
N GLY A 483 -3.61 -1.44 42.60
CA GLY A 483 -4.72 -0.51 42.38
C GLY A 483 -5.25 0.31 43.57
N ASP A 484 -4.49 0.49 44.64
CA ASP A 484 -4.86 1.45 45.70
C ASP A 484 -4.68 2.88 45.17
N ASP A 485 -5.71 3.33 44.47
CA ASP A 485 -5.94 4.73 44.12
C ASP A 485 -6.17 5.50 45.44
N PRO A 486 -5.30 6.47 45.82
CA PRO A 486 -5.52 7.27 47.03
C PRO A 486 -6.76 8.17 46.93
N LYS A 487 -7.44 8.21 45.78
CA LYS A 487 -8.59 9.08 45.49
C LYS A 487 -9.91 8.63 46.13
N LYS A 488 -9.91 8.27 47.41
CA LYS A 488 -11.17 8.17 48.17
C LYS A 488 -11.41 9.26 49.21
N ASP A 489 -10.51 10.21 49.43
CA ASP A 489 -10.77 11.31 50.37
C ASP A 489 -10.25 12.68 49.92
N ASP A 490 -10.79 13.21 48.81
CA ASP A 490 -10.81 14.65 48.59
C ASP A 490 -12.25 15.07 48.32
N GLY A 491 -12.98 15.42 49.38
CA GLY A 491 -14.30 16.02 49.28
C GLY A 491 -14.23 17.36 48.57
N HIS A 492 -14.29 17.38 47.24
CA HIS A 492 -14.76 18.49 46.42
C HIS A 492 -15.74 17.92 45.39
N GLY A 493 -17.03 18.15 45.65
CA GLY A 493 -18.13 17.59 44.87
C GLY A 493 -18.05 17.96 43.39
N ARG A 494 -18.17 16.95 42.54
CA ARG A 494 -18.83 17.10 41.25
C ARG A 494 -19.98 16.11 41.19
N SER A 495 -21.17 16.70 41.18
CA SER A 495 -22.45 16.04 41.02
C SER A 495 -22.46 15.16 39.78
N SER A 496 -22.76 13.88 40.00
CA SER A 496 -23.38 13.03 39.01
C SER A 496 -24.78 13.57 38.69
N SER A 497 -25.00 14.02 37.46
CA SER A 497 -26.33 14.09 36.87
C SER A 497 -26.29 13.44 35.49
N HIS A 498 -26.92 12.28 35.39
CA HIS A 498 -27.39 11.72 34.13
C HIS A 498 -28.46 12.64 33.52
N GLY A 499 -28.45 12.79 32.20
CA GLY A 499 -29.56 13.31 31.41
C GLY A 499 -29.26 14.60 30.64
N GLY A 500 -28.90 14.47 29.36
CA GLY A 500 -28.80 15.61 28.45
C GLY A 500 -28.21 15.25 27.08
N THR A 501 -29.08 15.22 26.07
CA THR A 501 -28.90 15.03 24.61
C THR A 501 -27.63 15.70 24.02
N PRO A 502 -26.99 15.12 22.98
CA PRO A 502 -25.74 15.65 22.43
C PRO A 502 -25.99 16.92 21.60
N LEU A 503 -25.38 18.02 22.00
CA LEU A 503 -25.21 19.22 21.17
C LEU A 503 -23.82 19.19 20.55
N GLY A 504 -23.79 19.10 19.22
CA GLY A 504 -22.59 19.10 18.43
C GLY A 504 -21.77 20.37 18.61
N LEU A 505 -20.49 20.21 18.89
CA LEU A 505 -19.48 21.25 18.76
C LEU A 505 -18.56 20.88 17.60
N ARG A 506 -18.67 21.69 16.56
CA ARG A 506 -17.83 21.73 15.37
C ARG A 506 -16.38 21.98 15.77
N VAL A 507 -15.48 21.14 15.28
CA VAL A 507 -14.04 21.39 15.24
C VAL A 507 -13.76 22.46 14.16
N PRO A 508 -12.98 23.52 14.43
CA PRO A 508 -12.58 24.46 13.40
C PRO A 508 -11.45 23.85 12.56
N THR A 509 -11.73 23.64 11.27
CA THR A 509 -10.75 23.33 10.23
C THR A 509 -9.89 24.57 9.94
N HIS A 510 -8.58 24.46 10.10
CA HIS A 510 -7.62 25.39 9.50
C HIS A 510 -7.60 25.18 7.98
N GLN A 511 -8.30 26.04 7.25
CA GLN A 511 -8.13 26.22 5.81
C GLN A 511 -7.13 27.34 5.57
N ALA A 512 -6.01 26.99 4.92
CA ALA A 512 -5.05 27.94 4.38
C ALA A 512 -5.70 28.70 3.22
N ALA A 513 -5.65 30.02 3.28
CA ALA A 513 -6.16 30.91 2.25
C ALA A 513 -5.21 30.94 1.04
N VAL A 514 -5.73 30.57 -0.13
CA VAL A 514 -5.16 30.90 -1.44
C VAL A 514 -5.91 32.13 -1.96
N SER A 515 -5.20 33.24 -2.11
CA SER A 515 -5.70 34.46 -2.74
C SER A 515 -5.64 34.33 -4.26
N GLY A 516 -6.80 34.41 -4.92
CA GLY A 516 -6.93 34.63 -6.36
C GLY A 516 -7.84 35.82 -6.62
N GLU A 517 -7.29 36.88 -7.23
CA GLU A 517 -8.06 37.98 -7.80
C GLU A 517 -8.59 37.60 -9.19
N ALA A 518 -9.81 38.04 -9.45
CA ALA A 518 -10.60 37.77 -10.63
C ALA A 518 -10.23 38.66 -11.83
N GLY A 519 -10.40 38.12 -13.03
CA GLY A 519 -10.42 38.86 -14.30
C GLY A 519 -11.03 38.01 -15.41
N GLN A 520 -12.35 38.12 -15.59
CA GLN A 520 -13.13 37.71 -16.78
C GLN A 520 -13.07 38.81 -17.86
N PRO A 521 -13.55 38.59 -19.11
CA PRO A 521 -14.34 37.45 -19.61
C PRO A 521 -13.63 36.50 -20.59
#